data_AF-A0A2W1BX94-F1
#
_entry.id   AF-A0A2W1BX94-F1
#
_cell.length_a   1.000
_cell.length_b   1.000
_cell.length_c   1.000
_cell.angle_alpha   90.00
_cell.angle_beta   90.00
_cell.angle_gamma   90.00
#
_symmetry.space_group_name_H-M   'P 1'
#
loop_
_entity.id
_entity.type
_entity.pdbx_description
1 polymer ?
#
loop_
_entity_poly.entity_id
_entity_poly.type
_entity_poly.pdbx_seq_one_letter_code
_entity_poly.pdbx_strand_id
1 'polypeptide(L)'
;MTFRQEGVDTNWYFAKTVKVILPNGSSVDCRTYQQTINPPQRKPGEELPVDRRPCITYLDCIINGAIECNLPEDYINELKKIPNNGQEASPKMIEKLNRSS
;
A
#
# COMPACT_ATOMS: atom_id res chain seq x y z
N MET A 1 15.30 -12.34 -3.85
CA MET A 1 14.07 -11.69 -3.33
C MET A 1 12.96 -12.73 -3.35
N THR A 2 12.50 -13.19 -2.19
CA THR A 2 11.81 -14.48 -2.00
C THR A 2 10.29 -14.30 -2.06
N PHE A 3 9.63 -15.04 -2.96
CA PHE A 3 8.18 -15.03 -3.26
C PHE A 3 7.20 -15.22 -2.09
N ARG A 4 7.69 -15.54 -0.88
CA ARG A 4 6.86 -15.83 0.30
C ARG A 4 6.28 -14.59 0.97
N GLN A 5 6.89 -13.42 0.81
CA GLN A 5 6.43 -12.21 1.52
C GLN A 5 5.09 -11.68 0.97
N GLU A 6 4.75 -11.98 -0.28
CA GLU A 6 3.58 -11.44 -1.00
C GLU A 6 2.40 -12.43 -1.10
N GLY A 7 2.48 -13.61 -0.46
CA GLY A 7 1.42 -14.64 -0.55
C GLY A 7 1.18 -15.18 -1.96
N VAL A 8 2.21 -15.19 -2.82
CA VAL A 8 2.12 -15.73 -4.19
C VAL A 8 1.74 -17.21 -4.17
N ASP A 9 2.12 -17.94 -3.12
CA ASP A 9 1.77 -19.34 -2.88
C ASP A 9 0.31 -19.54 -2.42
N THR A 10 -0.33 -18.51 -1.83
CA THR A 10 -1.74 -18.56 -1.42
C THR A 10 -2.69 -17.97 -2.48
N ASN A 11 -2.16 -17.49 -3.62
CA ASN A 11 -2.89 -16.90 -4.75
C ASN A 11 -3.68 -15.61 -4.41
N TRP A 12 -3.32 -14.92 -3.32
CA TRP A 12 -3.96 -13.65 -2.95
C TRP A 12 -3.50 -12.49 -3.85
N TYR A 13 -2.24 -12.54 -4.28
CA TYR A 13 -1.63 -11.58 -5.20
C TYR A 13 -0.93 -12.32 -6.34
N PHE A 14 -0.94 -11.73 -7.54
CA PHE A 14 -0.16 -12.20 -8.67
C PHE A 14 0.90 -11.17 -9.07
N ALA A 15 2.03 -11.65 -9.59
CA ALA A 15 3.07 -10.78 -10.11
C ALA A 15 2.64 -10.18 -11.45
N LYS A 16 2.83 -8.87 -11.60
CA LYS A 16 2.51 -8.10 -12.80
C LYS A 16 3.70 -7.24 -13.20
N THR A 17 3.99 -7.15 -14.49
CA THR A 17 4.95 -6.16 -15.01
C THR A 17 4.19 -4.95 -15.48
N VAL A 18 4.58 -3.76 -15.03
CA VAL A 18 3.97 -2.48 -15.38
C VAL A 18 5.02 -1.52 -15.90
N LYS A 19 4.66 -0.69 -16.88
CA LYS A 19 5.51 0.40 -17.36
C LYS A 19 5.25 1.65 -16.52
N VAL A 20 6.26 2.10 -15.78
CA VAL A 20 6.20 3.29 -14.93
C VAL A 20 6.86 4.46 -15.65
N ILE A 21 6.23 5.62 -15.63
CA ILE A 21 6.78 6.86 -16.19
C ILE A 21 7.50 7.62 -15.07
N LEU A 22 8.76 7.96 -15.30
CA LEU A 22 9.60 8.71 -14.38
C LEU A 22 9.37 10.23 -14.54
N PRO A 23 9.76 11.06 -13.55
CA PRO A 23 9.59 12.51 -13.63
C PRO A 23 10.28 13.16 -14.84
N ASN A 24 11.33 12.54 -15.36
CA ASN A 24 12.05 12.99 -16.56
C ASN A 24 11.37 12.57 -17.89
N GLY A 25 10.19 11.94 -17.84
CA GLY A 25 9.43 11.45 -18.98
C GLY A 25 9.89 10.10 -19.56
N SER A 26 10.99 9.54 -19.07
CA SER A 26 11.42 8.18 -19.46
C SER A 26 10.53 7.10 -18.82
N SER A 27 10.57 5.89 -19.35
CA SER A 27 9.77 4.78 -18.84
C SER A 27 10.63 3.58 -18.43
N VAL A 28 10.25 2.92 -17.34
CA VAL A 28 10.91 1.69 -16.85
C VAL A 28 9.87 0.60 -16.64
N ASP A 29 10.19 -0.64 -17.03
CA ASP A 29 9.34 -1.79 -16.74
C ASP A 29 9.66 -2.32 -15.34
N CYS A 30 8.66 -2.29 -14.46
CA CYS A 30 8.78 -2.64 -13.06
C CYS A 30 7.93 -3.87 -12.75
N ARG A 31 8.45 -4.78 -11.93
CA ARG A 31 7.67 -5.85 -11.34
C ARG A 31 6.91 -5.33 -10.13
N THR A 32 5.61 -5.59 -10.07
CA THR A 32 4.72 -5.25 -8.97
C THR A 32 3.82 -6.44 -8.64
N TYR A 33 3.02 -6.31 -7.58
CA TYR A 33 2.05 -7.30 -7.14
C TYR A 33 0.69 -6.66 -7.01
N GLN A 34 -0.34 -7.37 -7.48
CA GLN A 34 -1.73 -6.90 -7.44
C GLN A 34 -2.62 -8.03 -6.93
N GLN A 35 -3.68 -7.70 -6.19
CA GLN A 35 -4.63 -8.70 -5.73
C GLN A 35 -5.23 -9.46 -6.93
N THR A 36 -5.33 -10.77 -6.79
CA THR A 36 -5.92 -11.65 -7.82
C THR A 36 -7.39 -11.34 -8.05
N ILE A 37 -8.11 -11.02 -6.96
CA ILE A 37 -9.50 -10.59 -7.00
C ILE A 37 -9.54 -9.16 -6.46
N ASN A 38 -9.51 -8.19 -7.36
CA ASN A 38 -9.69 -6.79 -6.97
C ASN A 38 -11.15 -6.55 -6.59
N PRO A 39 -11.42 -5.84 -5.48
CA PRO A 39 -12.75 -5.33 -5.23
C PRO A 39 -13.19 -4.35 -6.34
N PRO A 40 -14.50 -4.16 -6.54
CA PRO A 40 -15.00 -3.17 -7.48
C PRO A 40 -14.47 -1.77 -7.13
N GLN A 41 -14.24 -0.97 -8.17
CA GLN A 41 -13.83 0.43 -7.98
C GLN A 41 -14.91 1.17 -7.19
N ARG A 42 -14.46 1.94 -6.20
CA ARG A 42 -15.31 2.81 -5.39
C ARG A 42 -15.94 3.87 -6.29
N LYS A 43 -17.26 4.03 -6.20
CA LYS A 43 -17.96 5.13 -6.87
C LYS A 43 -17.66 6.45 -6.15
N PRO A 44 -17.71 7.60 -6.85
CA PRO A 44 -17.59 8.90 -6.19
C PRO A 44 -18.58 9.03 -5.03
N GLY A 45 -18.08 9.35 -3.83
CA GLY A 45 -18.88 9.49 -2.61
C GLY A 45 -19.23 8.20 -1.86
N GLU A 46 -18.94 7.00 -2.38
CA GLU A 46 -19.31 5.72 -1.74
C GLU A 46 -18.43 5.39 -0.54
N GLU A 47 -18.90 5.45 0.70
CA GLU A 47 -18.05 5.07 1.85
C GLU A 47 -17.66 3.59 1.89
N LEU A 48 -16.37 3.31 2.15
CA LEU A 48 -15.92 1.94 2.37
C LEU A 48 -16.37 1.44 3.75
N PRO A 49 -16.89 0.20 3.85
CA PRO A 49 -17.09 -0.49 5.12
C PRO A 49 -15.83 -0.50 5.98
N VAL A 50 -15.99 -0.42 7.31
CA VAL A 50 -14.86 -0.28 8.27
C VAL A 50 -13.88 -1.45 8.18
N ASP A 51 -14.37 -2.66 7.98
CA ASP A 51 -13.59 -3.90 7.80
C ASP A 51 -12.72 -3.90 6.55
N ARG A 52 -13.05 -3.05 5.55
CA ARG A 52 -12.27 -2.89 4.32
C ARG A 52 -11.28 -1.72 4.37
N ARG A 53 -11.22 -0.99 5.49
CA ARG A 53 -10.28 0.11 5.69
C ARG A 53 -8.96 -0.41 6.28
N PRO A 54 -7.81 0.21 5.96
CA PRO A 54 -6.54 -0.16 6.56
C PRO A 54 -6.52 0.11 8.06
N CYS A 55 -5.70 -0.62 8.81
CA CYS A 55 -5.38 -0.28 10.19
C CYS A 55 -4.47 0.95 10.26
N ILE A 56 -4.46 1.62 11.41
CA ILE A 56 -3.71 2.86 11.65
C ILE A 56 -2.22 2.64 11.34
N THR A 57 -1.62 1.62 11.97
CA THR A 57 -0.18 1.34 11.83
C THR A 57 0.23 1.06 10.38
N TYR A 58 -0.62 0.39 9.59
CA TYR A 58 -0.33 0.10 8.19
C TYR A 58 -0.41 1.36 7.32
N LEU A 59 -1.43 2.20 7.54
CA LEU A 59 -1.58 3.45 6.82
C LEU A 59 -0.43 4.42 7.14
N ASP A 60 -0.03 4.52 8.40
CA ASP A 60 1.11 5.35 8.82
C ASP A 60 2.41 4.89 8.16
N CYS A 61 2.64 3.57 8.09
CA CYS A 61 3.80 3.02 7.40
C CYS A 61 3.83 3.41 5.91
N ILE A 62 2.68 3.36 5.22
CA ILE A 62 2.56 3.79 3.82
C ILE A 62 2.87 5.29 3.68
N ILE A 63 2.28 6.13 4.54
CA ILE A 63 2.45 7.59 4.47
C ILE A 63 3.90 7.98 4.78
N ASN A 64 4.50 7.40 5.82
CA ASN A 64 5.89 7.68 6.18
C ASN A 64 6.85 7.23 5.07
N GLY A 65 6.65 6.04 4.51
CA GLY A 65 7.46 5.58 3.37
C GLY A 65 7.32 6.48 2.13
N ALA A 66 6.11 6.98 1.86
CA ALA A 66 5.89 7.95 0.78
C ALA A 66 6.63 9.27 1.01
N ILE A 67 6.65 9.78 2.25
CA ILE A 67 7.39 10.99 2.65
C ILE A 67 8.90 10.75 2.52
N GLU A 68 9.43 9.68 3.09
CA GLU A 68 10.85 9.31 3.06
C GLU A 68 11.36 9.13 1.63
N CYS A 69 10.52 8.61 0.74
CA CYS A 69 10.84 8.42 -0.69
C CYS A 69 10.59 9.66 -1.55
N ASN A 70 10.22 10.81 -0.96
CA ASN A 70 9.93 12.05 -1.67
C ASN A 70 8.88 11.89 -2.79
N LEU A 71 7.80 11.16 -2.52
CA LEU A 71 6.66 11.14 -3.44
C LEU A 71 6.01 12.53 -3.53
N PRO A 72 5.34 12.85 -4.65
CA PRO A 72 4.68 14.14 -4.83
C PRO A 72 3.74 14.51 -3.68
N GLU A 73 3.74 15.78 -3.27
CA GLU A 73 3.00 16.25 -2.09
C GLU A 73 1.47 16.08 -2.27
N ASP A 74 0.97 16.32 -3.47
CA ASP A 74 -0.41 16.07 -3.85
C ASP A 74 -0.79 14.59 -3.67
N TYR A 75 0.08 13.67 -4.08
CA TYR A 75 -0.12 12.23 -3.87
C TYR A 75 -0.14 11.86 -2.37
N ILE A 76 0.79 12.40 -1.57
CA ILE A 76 0.81 12.20 -0.12
C ILE A 76 -0.47 12.74 0.52
N ASN A 77 -0.97 13.88 0.06
CA ASN A 77 -2.21 14.47 0.55
C ASN A 77 -3.43 13.61 0.21
N GLU A 78 -3.44 12.91 -0.93
CA GLU A 78 -4.48 11.91 -1.23
C GLU A 78 -4.39 10.69 -0.31
N LEU A 79 -3.18 10.19 -0.01
CA LEU A 79 -3.00 9.08 0.93
C LEU A 79 -3.55 9.42 2.32
N LYS A 80 -3.32 10.64 2.81
CA LYS A 80 -3.81 11.13 4.12
C LYS A 80 -5.34 11.20 4.21
N LYS A 81 -6.07 11.24 3.08
CA LYS A 81 -7.54 11.26 3.05
C LYS A 81 -8.16 9.87 3.22
N ILE A 82 -7.37 8.79 3.15
CA ILE A 82 -7.88 7.43 3.28
C ILE A 82 -8.31 7.19 4.74
N PRO A 83 -9.58 6.82 5.00
CA PRO A 83 -10.03 6.54 6.35
C PRO A 83 -9.46 5.21 6.84
N ASN A 84 -9.02 5.15 8.10
CA ASN A 84 -8.61 3.91 8.76
C ASN A 84 -9.78 3.25 9.51
N ASN A 85 -9.55 2.02 9.99
CA ASN A 85 -10.52 1.24 10.76
C ASN A 85 -10.39 1.40 12.29
N GLY A 86 -9.52 2.29 12.77
CA GLY A 86 -9.27 2.51 14.20
C GLY A 86 -8.44 1.42 14.90
N GLN A 87 -8.05 0.35 14.21
CA GLN A 87 -7.23 -0.72 14.79
C GLN A 87 -5.74 -0.41 14.65
N GLU A 88 -4.95 -0.93 15.58
CA GLU A 88 -3.49 -0.94 15.48
C GLU A 88 -2.98 -2.35 15.16
N ALA A 89 -1.76 -2.43 14.64
CA ALA A 89 -1.10 -3.72 14.47
C ALA A 89 -0.85 -4.40 15.82
N SER A 90 -0.68 -5.73 15.82
CA SER A 90 -0.36 -6.45 17.06
C SER A 90 0.92 -5.90 17.72
N PRO A 91 1.06 -5.93 19.05
CA PRO A 91 2.26 -5.42 19.75
C PRO A 91 3.57 -6.02 19.23
N LYS A 92 3.56 -7.31 18.87
CA LYS A 92 4.71 -8.00 18.25
C LYS A 92 5.13 -7.40 16.90
N MET A 93 4.18 -6.88 16.11
CA MET A 93 4.46 -6.23 14.83
C MET A 93 4.96 -4.81 15.04
N ILE A 94 4.36 -4.06 15.98
CA ILE A 94 4.83 -2.71 16.35
C ILE A 94 6.29 -2.76 16.84
N GLU A 95 6.62 -3.74 17.69
CA GLU A 95 7.99 -3.92 18.17
C GLU A 95 8.98 -4.21 17.03
N LYS A 96 8.59 -5.01 16.03
CA LYS A 96 9.43 -5.27 14.85
C LYS A 96 9.65 -4.02 14.01
N LEU A 97 8.62 -3.20 13.83
CA LEU A 97 8.73 -1.92 13.11
C LEU A 97 9.72 -0.99 13.81
N ASN A 98 9.58 -0.82 15.14
CA ASN A 98 10.45 0.06 15.92
C ASN A 98 11.92 -0.40 15.98
N ARG A 99 12.19 -1.70 15.82
CA ARG A 99 13.56 -2.24 15.76
C ARG A 99 14.21 -2.08 14.39
N SER A 100 13.45 -1.66 13.37
CA SER A 100 13.91 -1.52 11.98
C SER A 100 14.14 -0.06 11.58
N SER A 101 13.92 0.88 12.50
CA SER A 101 14.09 2.34 12.37
C SER A 101 15.36 2.83 13.04
#